data_AF-A0A9P0INF5-F1
#
_entry.id   AF-A0A9P0INF5-F1
#
_cell.length_a   1.000
_cell.length_b   1.000
_cell.length_c   1.000
_cell.angle_alpha   90.00
_cell.angle_beta   90.00
_cell.angle_gamma   90.00
#
_symmetry.space_group_name_H-M   'P 1'
#
loop_
_entity.id
_entity.type
_entity.pdbx_description
1 polymer ?
#
loop_
_entity_poly.entity_id
_entity_poly.type
_entity_poly.pdbx_seq_one_letter_code
_entity_poly.pdbx_strand_id
1 'polypeptide(L)'
;MEDRKYTQQFTPAPEIDWTGGFIQPQINNNLNKSFYLFDSSAYDNHHNLLLQDSIRGLKPLEEAHQTYTSYLGNAMDVVLGVRYCPVAKMTLCVTSEPEMDKCVKMKLALKVQLLVPELQCFRGYSQVHCMQAIRNGNADVAVMDAGDIYTAGLHYDEIPFITEMYDLPEPEYYVVAVAKEEDPSTELTYLKGKMTCHPGIYSGGGWIIPMAFLLSNGWIRSYGCDSIQAASEYFSKSCVPGALSNEYNPGLPYDNLCHLCRGGSYRYCKRDATEDFYGYTGAFRCLVEGGGNVAFVKHTTVFENVDGKRKQWWARNTLSYDFELLCPDGTRTSIDDYKRCSMGKVKANAVITRGGNAYNHTEVMAFTNLFMAAQQLYGRKTIDEFTFSMFTSPEPYSDLIFQDATQQLASIDSSLRHYSEWLGPNFMRARRLVDCRASGTVSLPLGIITMLLSVILTHLWL
;
A
#
# COMPACT_ATOMS: atom_id res chain seq x y z
N MET A 1 17.33 23.02 -44.45
CA MET A 1 18.69 22.75 -43.93
C MET A 1 18.61 21.45 -43.16
N GLU A 2 19.20 20.43 -43.76
CA GLU A 2 19.38 19.01 -43.40
C GLU A 2 18.85 18.47 -42.05
N ASP A 3 17.88 17.56 -42.18
CA ASP A 3 17.60 16.46 -41.25
C ASP A 3 18.75 15.43 -41.27
N ARG A 4 19.47 15.29 -40.16
CA ARG A 4 20.38 14.16 -39.94
C ARG A 4 19.60 12.94 -39.43
N LYS A 5 19.18 12.08 -40.36
CA LYS A 5 18.80 10.69 -40.08
C LYS A 5 20.07 9.85 -39.91
N TYR A 6 20.30 9.34 -38.69
CA TYR A 6 21.22 8.22 -38.48
C TYR A 6 20.52 6.93 -38.91
N THR A 7 20.79 6.50 -40.14
CA THR A 7 20.37 5.21 -40.67
C THR A 7 21.49 4.20 -40.37
N GLN A 8 21.28 3.28 -39.42
CA GLN A 8 22.12 2.11 -39.28
C GLN A 8 21.92 1.21 -40.51
N GLN A 9 22.92 1.18 -41.40
CA GLN A 9 22.97 0.23 -42.50
C GLN A 9 23.34 -1.15 -41.94
N PHE A 10 22.37 -2.07 -41.97
CA PHE A 10 22.63 -3.50 -41.89
C PHE A 10 23.31 -3.93 -43.19
N THR A 11 24.59 -4.28 -43.12
CA THR A 11 25.27 -5.00 -44.20
C THR A 11 24.78 -6.46 -44.18
N PRO A 12 24.35 -7.03 -45.31
CA PRO A 12 23.92 -8.42 -45.37
C PRO A 12 25.09 -9.36 -45.04
N ALA A 13 24.78 -10.46 -44.35
CA ALA A 13 25.74 -11.53 -44.14
C ALA A 13 26.22 -12.07 -45.50
N PRO A 14 27.53 -12.27 -45.72
CA PRO A 14 28.01 -12.81 -46.98
C PRO A 14 27.52 -14.26 -47.15
N GLU A 15 26.94 -14.54 -48.32
CA GLU A 15 26.64 -15.89 -48.80
C GLU A 15 27.92 -16.72 -48.81
N ILE A 16 27.87 -17.89 -48.16
CA ILE A 16 28.96 -18.87 -48.18
C ILE A 16 28.86 -19.65 -49.50
N ASP A 17 29.77 -19.35 -50.41
CA ASP A 17 30.02 -20.09 -51.65
C ASP A 17 30.72 -21.43 -51.32
N TRP A 18 30.05 -22.55 -51.60
CA TRP A 18 30.52 -23.91 -51.36
C TRP A 18 31.42 -24.47 -52.48
N THR A 19 31.96 -23.62 -53.36
CA THR A 19 32.76 -24.09 -54.51
C THR A 19 34.25 -23.72 -54.47
N GLY A 20 34.73 -23.08 -53.39
CA GLY A 20 36.16 -22.77 -53.20
C GLY A 20 36.94 -23.88 -52.48
N GLY A 21 37.95 -24.45 -53.15
CA GLY A 21 38.77 -25.56 -52.64
C GLY A 21 39.41 -25.33 -51.28
N PHE A 22 39.46 -26.41 -50.49
CA PHE A 22 40.10 -26.50 -49.17
C PHE A 22 41.54 -25.97 -49.19
N ILE A 23 41.78 -24.82 -48.56
CA ILE A 23 43.12 -24.46 -48.09
C ILE A 23 43.33 -25.21 -46.77
N GLN A 24 44.10 -26.30 -46.82
CA GLN A 24 44.55 -27.00 -45.63
C GLN A 24 45.38 -26.05 -44.75
N PRO A 25 45.08 -25.90 -43.44
CA PRO A 25 45.99 -25.23 -42.53
C PRO A 25 47.29 -26.03 -42.47
N GLN A 26 48.43 -25.35 -42.63
CA GLN A 26 49.75 -25.92 -42.38
C GLN A 26 49.82 -26.34 -40.90
N ILE A 27 49.72 -27.66 -40.67
CA ILE A 27 49.90 -28.27 -39.36
C ILE A 27 51.40 -28.22 -39.03
N ASN A 28 51.76 -27.35 -38.08
CA ASN A 28 53.07 -27.42 -37.42
C ASN A 28 53.15 -28.76 -36.65
N ASN A 29 53.89 -29.72 -37.20
CA ASN A 29 54.04 -31.10 -36.71
C ASN A 29 54.87 -31.25 -35.41
N ASN A 30 54.80 -30.32 -34.45
CA ASN A 30 55.52 -30.42 -33.18
C ASN A 30 54.66 -30.29 -31.92
N LEU A 31 53.33 -30.44 -32.03
CA LEU A 31 52.43 -30.59 -30.88
C LEU A 31 51.48 -31.75 -31.12
N ASN A 32 51.92 -32.95 -30.77
CA ASN A 32 51.09 -34.15 -30.66
C ASN A 32 50.16 -34.02 -29.43
N LYS A 33 49.32 -32.98 -29.38
CA LYS A 33 48.33 -32.81 -28.30
C LYS A 33 47.00 -33.40 -28.77
N SER A 34 46.75 -34.65 -28.35
CA SER A 34 45.43 -35.25 -28.41
C SER A 34 44.44 -34.38 -27.62
N PHE A 35 43.29 -34.07 -28.21
CA PHE A 35 42.19 -33.40 -27.50
C PHE A 35 41.31 -34.46 -26.83
N TYR A 36 41.21 -34.40 -25.51
CA TYR A 36 40.39 -35.30 -24.71
C TYR A 36 39.07 -34.62 -24.38
N LEU A 37 37.99 -35.05 -25.03
CA LEU A 37 36.66 -34.42 -24.92
C LEU A 37 36.07 -34.48 -23.49
N PHE A 38 36.47 -35.46 -22.68
CA PHE A 38 35.94 -35.72 -21.34
C PHE A 38 37.00 -35.51 -20.24
N ASP A 39 38.11 -34.86 -20.55
CA ASP A 39 39.17 -34.57 -19.57
C ASP A 39 39.44 -33.07 -19.54
N SER A 40 39.08 -32.44 -18.42
CA SER A 40 39.32 -31.03 -18.18
C SER A 40 40.54 -30.73 -17.31
N SER A 41 41.31 -31.75 -16.89
CA SER A 41 42.49 -31.59 -16.02
C SER A 41 43.58 -30.68 -16.59
N ALA A 42 43.63 -30.56 -17.93
CA ALA A 42 44.57 -29.69 -18.64
C ALA A 42 44.27 -28.17 -18.48
N TYR A 43 43.14 -27.79 -17.88
CA TYR A 43 42.67 -26.40 -17.76
C TYR A 43 42.69 -25.90 -16.31
N ASP A 44 43.89 -25.67 -15.78
CA ASP A 44 44.11 -25.07 -14.45
C ASP A 44 43.32 -25.74 -13.32
N ASN A 45 43.24 -27.07 -13.34
CA ASN A 45 42.59 -27.87 -12.30
C ASN A 45 41.08 -27.58 -12.10
N HIS A 46 40.42 -27.02 -13.12
CA HIS A 46 38.96 -26.94 -13.17
C HIS A 46 38.40 -28.27 -13.67
N HIS A 47 37.29 -28.71 -13.07
CA HIS A 47 36.64 -29.99 -13.38
C HIS A 47 35.29 -29.78 -14.08
N ASN A 48 34.87 -30.77 -14.87
CA ASN A 48 33.59 -30.79 -15.57
C ASN A 48 33.39 -29.62 -16.56
N LEU A 49 34.45 -29.22 -17.26
CA LEU A 49 34.36 -28.17 -18.28
C LEU A 49 33.60 -28.68 -19.50
N LEU A 50 32.49 -28.01 -19.82
CA LEU A 50 31.50 -28.39 -20.85
C LEU A 50 30.73 -29.68 -20.53
N LEU A 51 31.44 -30.79 -20.29
CA LEU A 51 30.92 -32.12 -19.97
C LEU A 51 31.52 -32.59 -18.66
N GLN A 52 30.83 -33.50 -17.96
CA GLN A 52 31.40 -34.07 -16.73
C GLN A 52 32.61 -34.96 -17.06
N ASP A 53 33.68 -34.88 -16.27
CA ASP A 53 34.90 -35.65 -16.51
C ASP A 53 34.68 -37.17 -16.31
N SER A 54 33.60 -37.52 -15.61
CA SER A 54 33.20 -38.90 -15.33
C SER A 54 32.47 -39.59 -16.48
N ILE A 55 32.11 -38.87 -17.56
CA ILE A 55 31.34 -39.48 -18.65
C ILE A 55 32.20 -40.43 -19.48
N ARG A 56 31.61 -41.57 -19.86
CA ARG A 56 32.27 -42.58 -20.70
C ARG A 56 31.98 -42.40 -22.19
N GLY A 57 30.97 -41.61 -22.54
CA GLY A 57 30.49 -41.41 -23.89
C GLY A 57 29.13 -40.74 -23.93
N LEU A 58 28.75 -40.26 -25.11
CA LEU A 58 27.44 -39.65 -25.36
C LEU A 58 26.55 -40.66 -26.09
N LYS A 59 25.27 -40.71 -25.71
CA LYS A 59 24.27 -41.58 -26.35
C LYS A 59 23.14 -40.72 -26.92
N PRO A 60 22.69 -40.96 -28.16
CA PRO A 60 21.50 -40.30 -28.68
C PRO A 60 20.26 -40.72 -27.87
N LEU A 61 19.37 -39.76 -27.60
CA LEU A 61 18.07 -40.01 -26.96
C LEU A 61 17.05 -40.42 -28.02
N GLU A 62 16.21 -41.39 -27.68
CA GLU A 62 15.03 -41.74 -28.47
C GLU A 62 14.09 -40.54 -28.58
N GLU A 63 13.41 -40.37 -29.72
CA GLU A 63 12.56 -39.20 -29.99
C GLU A 63 11.52 -38.95 -28.89
N ALA A 64 10.94 -40.02 -28.33
CA ALA A 64 9.98 -39.92 -27.23
C ALA A 64 10.56 -39.23 -25.98
N HIS A 65 11.86 -39.37 -25.73
CA HIS A 65 12.55 -38.85 -24.54
C HIS A 65 13.22 -37.48 -24.77
N GLN A 66 13.07 -36.89 -25.95
CA GLN A 66 13.65 -35.57 -26.27
C GLN A 66 12.81 -34.39 -25.74
N THR A 67 11.91 -34.65 -24.79
CA THR A 67 11.21 -33.63 -24.00
C THR A 67 11.70 -33.70 -22.55
N TYR A 68 11.87 -32.55 -21.89
CA TYR A 68 12.39 -32.52 -20.51
C TYR A 68 11.51 -33.34 -19.54
N THR A 69 10.18 -33.37 -19.75
CA THR A 69 9.24 -34.14 -18.95
C THR A 69 9.46 -35.64 -19.10
N SER A 70 9.63 -36.13 -20.34
CA SER A 70 9.89 -37.55 -20.58
C SER A 70 11.28 -37.97 -20.12
N TYR A 71 12.29 -37.11 -20.31
CA TYR A 71 13.67 -37.38 -19.86
C TYR A 71 13.77 -37.50 -18.32
N LEU A 72 13.09 -36.61 -17.59
CA LEU A 72 13.11 -36.59 -16.12
C LEU A 72 12.14 -37.61 -15.50
N GLY A 73 11.06 -37.98 -16.20
CA GLY A 73 10.06 -38.94 -15.72
C GLY A 73 9.52 -38.57 -14.33
N ASN A 74 9.52 -39.54 -13.40
CA ASN A 74 9.02 -39.37 -12.03
C ASN A 74 9.79 -38.32 -11.21
N ALA A 75 11.02 -37.95 -11.59
CA ALA A 75 11.75 -36.88 -10.91
C ALA A 75 11.03 -35.53 -11.05
N MET A 76 10.19 -35.38 -12.07
CA MET A 76 9.37 -34.20 -12.27
C MET A 76 8.38 -33.98 -11.11
N ASP A 77 7.87 -35.05 -10.49
CA ASP A 77 6.93 -34.94 -9.36
C ASP A 77 7.59 -34.29 -8.14
N VAL A 78 8.87 -34.58 -7.91
CA VAL A 78 9.66 -33.96 -6.83
C VAL A 78 9.89 -32.48 -7.13
N VAL A 79 10.24 -32.14 -8.37
CA VAL A 79 10.46 -30.75 -8.81
C VAL A 79 9.18 -29.93 -8.69
N LEU A 80 8.04 -30.50 -9.12
CA LEU A 80 6.72 -29.87 -9.01
C LEU A 80 6.26 -29.80 -7.55
N GLY A 81 6.56 -30.80 -6.74
CA GLY A 81 6.26 -30.82 -5.31
C GLY A 81 6.96 -29.70 -4.53
N VAL A 82 8.23 -29.39 -4.84
CA VAL A 82 8.94 -28.25 -4.23
C VAL A 82 8.31 -26.90 -4.62
N ARG A 83 7.72 -26.81 -5.81
CA ARG A 83 7.04 -25.60 -6.31
C ARG A 83 5.56 -25.54 -5.95
N TYR A 84 5.03 -26.57 -5.31
CA TYR A 84 3.62 -26.66 -5.00
C TYR A 84 3.26 -25.70 -3.87
N CYS A 85 2.31 -24.81 -4.12
CA CYS A 85 1.67 -24.00 -3.10
C CYS A 85 0.24 -24.53 -2.90
N PRO A 86 -0.17 -24.88 -1.67
CA PRO A 86 -1.54 -25.33 -1.40
C PRO A 86 -2.58 -24.21 -1.63
N VAL A 87 -2.13 -22.95 -1.66
CA VAL A 87 -2.96 -21.78 -1.94
C VAL A 87 -2.77 -21.41 -3.40
N ALA A 88 -3.83 -21.54 -4.20
CA ALA A 88 -3.74 -21.33 -5.64
C ALA A 88 -3.77 -19.84 -6.05
N LYS A 89 -4.54 -19.01 -5.32
CA LYS A 89 -4.77 -17.60 -5.66
C LYS A 89 -4.90 -16.73 -4.43
N MET A 90 -4.61 -15.44 -4.59
CA MET A 90 -4.83 -14.39 -3.59
C MET A 90 -5.52 -13.20 -4.27
N THR A 91 -6.64 -12.75 -3.74
CA THR A 91 -7.42 -11.64 -4.31
C THR A 91 -7.20 -10.37 -3.49
N LEU A 92 -6.52 -9.40 -4.07
CA LEU A 92 -6.31 -8.08 -3.47
C LEU A 92 -7.48 -7.14 -3.81
N CYS A 93 -8.13 -6.60 -2.79
CA CYS A 93 -9.16 -5.58 -2.94
C CYS A 93 -8.56 -4.19 -3.02
N VAL A 94 -9.02 -3.40 -3.99
CA VAL A 94 -8.64 -2.00 -4.22
C VAL A 94 -9.88 -1.14 -4.45
N THR A 95 -9.79 0.17 -4.23
CA THR A 95 -10.98 1.04 -4.14
C THR A 95 -11.19 1.94 -5.36
N SER A 96 -10.14 2.22 -6.12
CA SER A 96 -10.15 3.17 -7.23
C SER A 96 -9.69 2.55 -8.56
N GLU A 97 -10.05 3.15 -9.70
CA GLU A 97 -9.54 2.70 -11.01
C GLU A 97 -7.99 2.78 -11.07
N PRO A 98 -7.33 3.84 -10.60
CA PRO A 98 -5.87 3.90 -10.60
C PRO A 98 -5.22 2.78 -9.78
N GLU A 99 -5.79 2.41 -8.63
CA GLU A 99 -5.31 1.26 -7.85
C GLU A 99 -5.58 -0.06 -8.56
N MET A 100 -6.71 -0.19 -9.27
CA MET A 100 -7.02 -1.36 -10.08
C MET A 100 -5.97 -1.56 -11.18
N ASP A 101 -5.63 -0.49 -11.91
CA ASP A 101 -4.58 -0.52 -12.91
C ASP A 101 -3.22 -0.91 -12.32
N LYS A 102 -2.86 -0.35 -11.15
CA LYS A 102 -1.62 -0.72 -10.44
C LYS A 102 -1.65 -2.19 -9.98
N CYS A 103 -2.79 -2.68 -9.50
CA CYS A 103 -2.95 -4.07 -9.10
C CYS A 103 -2.79 -5.03 -10.29
N VAL A 104 -3.37 -4.71 -11.45
CA VAL A 104 -3.21 -5.53 -12.66
C VAL A 104 -1.75 -5.55 -13.11
N LYS A 105 -1.04 -4.42 -13.06
CA LYS A 105 0.41 -4.38 -13.33
C LYS A 105 1.20 -5.22 -12.34
N MET A 106 0.88 -5.14 -11.05
CA MET A 106 1.48 -5.99 -10.02
C MET A 106 1.25 -7.47 -10.32
N LYS A 107 0.01 -7.86 -10.66
CA LYS A 107 -0.34 -9.23 -11.02
C LYS A 107 0.52 -9.76 -12.18
N LEU A 108 0.68 -8.97 -13.23
CA LEU A 108 1.49 -9.34 -14.38
C LEU A 108 2.96 -9.50 -14.00
N ALA A 109 3.52 -8.55 -13.22
CA ALA A 109 4.89 -8.60 -12.76
C ALA A 109 5.18 -9.85 -11.92
N LEU A 110 4.33 -10.16 -10.93
CA LEU A 110 4.49 -11.35 -10.09
C LEU A 110 4.33 -12.65 -10.88
N LYS A 111 3.41 -12.68 -11.86
CA LYS A 111 3.18 -13.85 -12.72
C LYS A 111 4.39 -14.15 -13.62
N VAL A 112 5.05 -13.13 -14.16
CA VAL A 112 6.29 -13.31 -14.95
C VAL A 112 7.40 -13.95 -14.12
N GLN A 113 7.46 -13.65 -12.82
CA GLN A 113 8.42 -14.22 -11.88
C GLN A 113 7.99 -15.60 -11.34
N LEU A 114 6.90 -16.17 -11.87
CA LEU A 114 6.34 -17.45 -11.45
C LEU A 114 6.04 -17.53 -9.95
N LEU A 115 5.69 -16.38 -9.33
CA LEU A 115 5.31 -16.33 -7.94
C LEU A 115 3.89 -16.88 -7.73
N VAL A 116 3.73 -17.62 -6.64
CA VAL A 116 2.47 -18.25 -6.22
C VAL A 116 2.17 -17.87 -4.76
N PRO A 117 0.89 -17.72 -4.35
CA PRO A 117 -0.34 -17.85 -5.14
C PRO A 117 -0.49 -16.81 -6.27
N GLU A 118 -1.31 -17.11 -7.29
CA GLU A 118 -1.60 -16.14 -8.36
C GLU A 118 -2.41 -14.96 -7.81
N LEU A 119 -1.89 -13.73 -7.98
CA LEU A 119 -2.59 -12.51 -7.61
C LEU A 119 -3.82 -12.29 -8.52
N GLN A 120 -4.95 -11.97 -7.92
CA GLN A 120 -6.15 -11.46 -8.57
C GLN A 120 -6.49 -10.08 -7.98
N CYS A 121 -7.21 -9.27 -8.74
CA CYS A 121 -7.60 -7.93 -8.32
C CYS A 121 -9.12 -7.84 -8.25
N PHE A 122 -9.64 -7.33 -7.14
CA PHE A 122 -11.06 -7.07 -6.95
C PHE A 122 -11.27 -5.58 -6.70
N ARG A 123 -12.19 -4.96 -7.44
CA ARG A 123 -12.47 -3.54 -7.33
C ARG A 123 -13.67 -3.33 -6.41
N GLY A 124 -13.41 -2.88 -5.19
CA GLY A 124 -14.43 -2.39 -4.28
C GLY A 124 -14.80 -0.93 -4.56
N TYR A 125 -15.94 -0.47 -4.05
CA TYR A 125 -16.35 0.93 -4.14
C TYR A 125 -15.92 1.77 -2.93
N SER A 126 -15.50 1.14 -1.84
CA SER A 126 -14.98 1.76 -0.62
C SER A 126 -14.11 0.78 0.18
N GLN A 127 -13.39 1.27 1.18
CA GLN A 127 -12.64 0.47 2.13
C GLN A 127 -13.57 -0.48 2.92
N VAL A 128 -14.75 0.00 3.32
CA VAL A 128 -15.77 -0.81 4.00
C VAL A 128 -16.26 -1.94 3.10
N HIS A 129 -16.47 -1.68 1.81
CA HIS A 129 -16.82 -2.74 0.88
C HIS A 129 -15.69 -3.77 0.70
N CYS A 130 -14.43 -3.35 0.73
CA CYS A 130 -13.31 -4.29 0.74
C CYS A 130 -13.33 -5.19 1.97
N MET A 131 -13.63 -4.67 3.17
CA MET A 131 -13.79 -5.49 4.38
C MET A 131 -14.95 -6.49 4.20
N GLN A 132 -16.11 -6.02 3.73
CA GLN A 132 -17.24 -6.91 3.43
C GLN A 132 -16.88 -8.00 2.41
N ALA A 133 -16.13 -7.66 1.36
CA ALA A 133 -15.67 -8.60 0.35
C ALA A 133 -14.70 -9.65 0.92
N ILE A 134 -13.81 -9.25 1.84
CA ILE A 134 -12.90 -10.17 2.54
C ILE A 134 -13.70 -11.13 3.44
N ARG A 135 -14.62 -10.60 4.26
CA ARG A 135 -15.49 -11.42 5.12
C ARG A 135 -16.35 -12.40 4.32
N ASN A 136 -16.84 -12.01 3.16
CA ASN A 136 -17.69 -12.84 2.30
C ASN A 136 -16.89 -13.83 1.42
N GLY A 137 -15.56 -13.73 1.38
CA GLY A 137 -14.71 -14.58 0.54
C GLY A 137 -14.61 -14.15 -0.93
N ASN A 138 -15.09 -12.95 -1.27
CA ASN A 138 -14.96 -12.37 -2.61
C ASN A 138 -13.57 -11.74 -2.83
N ALA A 139 -12.92 -11.31 -1.75
CA ALA A 139 -11.54 -10.86 -1.70
C ALA A 139 -10.81 -11.58 -0.55
N ASP A 140 -9.48 -11.50 -0.53
CA ASP A 140 -8.65 -12.18 0.50
C ASP A 140 -7.86 -11.19 1.34
N VAL A 141 -7.38 -10.10 0.72
CA VAL A 141 -6.55 -9.09 1.37
C VAL A 141 -6.87 -7.68 0.91
N ALA A 142 -6.58 -6.69 1.75
CA ALA A 142 -6.61 -5.27 1.41
C ALA A 142 -5.61 -4.51 2.27
N VAL A 143 -5.13 -3.36 1.80
CA VAL A 143 -4.26 -2.47 2.58
C VAL A 143 -5.13 -1.43 3.27
N MET A 144 -4.97 -1.26 4.59
CA MET A 144 -5.82 -0.42 5.42
C MET A 144 -4.99 0.51 6.31
N ASP A 145 -5.47 1.73 6.51
CA ASP A 145 -4.94 2.66 7.53
C ASP A 145 -5.39 2.22 8.93
N ALA A 146 -4.70 2.69 9.98
CA ALA A 146 -4.99 2.36 11.37
C ALA A 146 -6.47 2.49 11.77
N GLY A 147 -7.17 3.52 11.28
CA GLY A 147 -8.61 3.69 11.56
C GLY A 147 -9.50 2.65 10.89
N ASP A 148 -9.11 2.22 9.69
CA ASP A 148 -9.80 1.17 8.94
C ASP A 148 -9.52 -0.22 9.55
N ILE A 149 -8.29 -0.47 10.03
CA ILE A 149 -7.94 -1.70 10.77
C ILE A 149 -8.81 -1.86 12.03
N TYR A 150 -9.10 -0.76 12.73
CA TYR A 150 -10.03 -0.79 13.87
C TYR A 150 -11.42 -1.27 13.44
N THR A 151 -11.94 -0.70 12.36
CA THR A 151 -13.27 -1.00 11.82
C THR A 151 -13.35 -2.44 11.31
N ALA A 152 -12.32 -2.88 10.58
CA ALA A 152 -12.11 -4.23 10.09
C ALA A 152 -12.13 -5.27 11.22
N GLY A 153 -11.35 -5.04 12.28
CA GLY A 153 -11.31 -5.94 13.43
C GLY A 153 -12.61 -5.96 14.24
N LEU A 154 -13.22 -4.79 14.48
CA LEU A 154 -14.44 -4.69 15.30
C LEU A 154 -15.68 -5.27 14.61
N HIS A 155 -15.85 -5.03 13.30
CA HIS A 155 -17.07 -5.37 12.58
C HIS A 155 -16.95 -6.55 11.63
N TYR A 156 -15.73 -6.94 11.26
CA TYR A 156 -15.48 -7.98 10.25
C TYR A 156 -14.61 -9.14 10.74
N ASP A 157 -14.16 -9.11 12.00
CA ASP A 157 -13.25 -10.09 12.60
C ASP A 157 -11.94 -10.26 11.79
N GLU A 158 -11.53 -9.21 11.07
CA GLU A 158 -10.34 -9.18 10.22
C GLU A 158 -9.09 -8.86 11.04
N ILE A 159 -7.94 -9.37 10.57
CA ILE A 159 -6.66 -9.22 11.27
C ILE A 159 -5.59 -8.61 10.35
N PRO A 160 -4.77 -7.66 10.85
CA PRO A 160 -3.54 -7.26 10.17
C PRO A 160 -2.47 -8.37 10.27
N PHE A 161 -1.72 -8.60 9.20
CA PHE A 161 -0.65 -9.62 9.18
C PHE A 161 0.66 -9.16 8.52
N ILE A 162 0.64 -8.08 7.74
CA ILE A 162 1.83 -7.42 7.18
C ILE A 162 1.67 -5.91 7.39
N THR A 163 2.73 -5.20 7.74
CA THR A 163 2.72 -3.75 7.95
C THR A 163 3.71 -3.04 7.03
N GLU A 164 3.39 -1.80 6.66
CA GLU A 164 4.34 -0.89 6.01
C GLU A 164 5.37 -0.37 7.02
N MET A 165 6.63 -0.34 6.60
CA MET A 165 7.72 0.32 7.33
C MET A 165 8.12 1.60 6.59
N TYR A 166 8.17 2.71 7.31
CA TYR A 166 8.61 4.00 6.78
C TYR A 166 10.06 4.29 7.20
N ASP A 167 10.32 5.44 7.82
CA ASP A 167 11.64 5.90 8.26
C ASP A 167 11.97 5.58 9.73
N LEU A 168 11.04 5.00 10.47
CA LEU A 168 11.22 4.59 11.87
C LEU A 168 11.54 3.08 11.99
N PRO A 169 12.27 2.66 13.05
CA PRO A 169 12.59 1.25 13.29
C PRO A 169 11.37 0.41 13.70
N GLU A 170 10.34 1.03 14.26
CA GLU A 170 9.05 0.41 14.57
C GLU A 170 8.03 0.77 13.48
N PRO A 171 7.01 -0.08 13.22
CA PRO A 171 5.95 0.17 12.23
C PRO A 171 4.95 1.24 12.72
N GLU A 172 5.47 2.44 12.95
CA GLU A 172 4.77 3.59 13.50
C GLU A 172 5.16 4.85 12.75
N TYR A 173 4.35 5.89 12.88
CA TYR A 173 4.67 7.24 12.42
C TYR A 173 4.14 8.28 13.41
N TYR A 174 4.74 9.46 13.43
CA TYR A 174 4.27 10.59 14.22
C TYR A 174 3.18 11.35 13.49
N VAL A 175 2.15 11.74 14.23
CA VAL A 175 1.05 12.59 13.74
C VAL A 175 1.40 14.05 13.98
N VAL A 176 1.44 14.84 12.90
CA VAL A 176 1.81 16.25 12.95
C VAL A 176 0.74 17.12 12.30
N ALA A 177 0.60 18.34 12.81
CA ALA A 177 -0.13 19.42 12.14
C ALA A 177 0.88 20.31 11.44
N VAL A 178 0.71 20.50 10.13
CA VAL A 178 1.59 21.31 9.30
C VAL A 178 0.85 22.56 8.86
N ALA A 179 1.48 23.71 9.01
CA ALA A 179 1.01 24.99 8.48
C ALA A 179 2.10 25.62 7.60
N LYS A 180 1.73 26.64 6.84
CA LYS A 180 2.70 27.44 6.09
C LYS A 180 3.40 28.42 7.03
N GLU A 181 4.69 28.60 6.83
CA GLU A 181 5.51 29.57 7.57
C GLU A 181 4.97 31.00 7.39
N GLU A 182 4.48 31.34 6.18
CA GLU A 182 3.89 32.65 5.84
C GLU A 182 2.59 33.01 6.61
N ASP A 183 1.93 32.06 7.26
CA ASP A 183 0.71 32.30 8.08
C ASP A 183 1.02 32.16 9.56
N PRO A 184 1.60 33.18 10.23
CA PRO A 184 1.96 33.12 11.64
C PRO A 184 0.73 33.10 12.57
N SER A 185 -0.47 33.35 12.06
CA SER A 185 -1.71 33.42 12.85
C SER A 185 -2.34 32.06 13.15
N THR A 186 -1.82 30.99 12.55
CA THR A 186 -2.33 29.63 12.72
C THR A 186 -1.53 28.91 13.80
N GLU A 187 -2.23 28.45 14.84
CA GLU A 187 -1.69 27.74 16.01
C GLU A 187 -2.58 26.53 16.33
N LEU A 188 -1.99 25.44 16.85
CA LEU A 188 -2.73 24.20 17.10
C LEU A 188 -3.82 24.35 18.17
N THR A 189 -3.59 25.24 19.14
CA THR A 189 -4.48 25.51 20.28
C THR A 189 -5.72 26.32 19.89
N TYR A 190 -5.69 27.02 18.75
CA TYR A 190 -6.79 27.86 18.28
C TYR A 190 -6.97 27.77 16.76
N LEU A 191 -7.69 26.73 16.31
CA LEU A 191 -8.02 26.51 14.91
C LEU A 191 -9.46 26.91 14.55
N LYS A 192 -10.14 27.65 15.42
CA LYS A 192 -11.53 28.05 15.21
C LYS A 192 -11.65 28.92 13.95
N GLY A 193 -12.50 28.50 13.01
CA GLY A 193 -12.72 29.18 11.74
C GLY A 193 -11.58 29.04 10.74
N LYS A 194 -10.51 28.28 11.04
CA LYS A 194 -9.45 27.97 10.09
C LYS A 194 -9.91 26.89 9.11
N MET A 195 -9.23 26.85 7.97
CA MET A 195 -9.47 25.87 6.90
C MET A 195 -8.54 24.66 7.07
N THR A 196 -9.09 23.44 7.04
CA THR A 196 -8.32 22.24 7.38
C THR A 196 -8.28 21.17 6.28
N CYS A 197 -7.15 20.49 6.16
CA CYS A 197 -6.93 19.43 5.18
C CYS A 197 -6.68 18.09 5.87
N HIS A 198 -7.46 17.08 5.49
CA HIS A 198 -7.41 15.76 6.10
C HIS A 198 -7.29 14.69 5.01
N PRO A 199 -6.50 13.62 5.22
CA PRO A 199 -6.33 12.55 4.23
C PRO A 199 -7.61 11.74 3.99
N GLY A 200 -8.52 11.73 4.96
CA GLY A 200 -9.82 11.07 4.87
C GLY A 200 -10.51 10.98 6.23
N ILE A 201 -11.83 10.88 6.21
CA ILE A 201 -12.62 10.68 7.43
C ILE A 201 -12.16 9.42 8.15
N TYR A 202 -12.00 9.50 9.48
CA TYR A 202 -11.57 8.38 10.32
C TYR A 202 -10.20 7.76 10.00
N SER A 203 -9.35 8.43 9.21
CA SER A 203 -7.92 8.10 9.15
C SER A 203 -7.26 8.27 10.52
N GLY A 204 -6.28 7.42 10.84
CA GLY A 204 -5.58 7.40 12.12
C GLY A 204 -4.87 8.71 12.43
N GLY A 205 -3.89 9.08 11.59
CA GLY A 205 -3.13 10.32 11.76
C GLY A 205 -3.84 11.57 11.23
N GLY A 206 -4.84 11.41 10.36
CA GLY A 206 -5.51 12.53 9.71
C GLY A 206 -6.80 12.99 10.38
N TRP A 207 -7.46 12.13 11.16
CA TRP A 207 -8.75 12.45 11.79
C TRP A 207 -8.83 11.99 13.24
N ILE A 208 -8.58 10.70 13.51
CA ILE A 208 -8.80 10.12 14.84
C ILE A 208 -7.91 10.79 15.89
N ILE A 209 -6.60 10.83 15.67
CA ILE A 209 -5.68 11.45 16.64
C ILE A 209 -5.89 12.96 16.73
N PRO A 210 -5.94 13.73 15.62
CA PRO A 210 -6.19 15.17 15.71
C PRO A 210 -7.50 15.52 16.43
N MET A 211 -8.61 14.87 16.09
CA MET A 211 -9.90 15.17 16.71
C MET A 211 -9.92 14.76 18.18
N ALA A 212 -9.37 13.58 18.53
CA ALA A 212 -9.28 13.15 19.92
C ALA A 212 -8.41 14.11 20.74
N PHE A 213 -7.32 14.62 20.16
CA PHE A 213 -6.44 15.60 20.80
C PHE A 213 -7.17 16.92 21.05
N LEU A 214 -7.85 17.49 20.06
CA LEU A 214 -8.62 18.73 20.23
C LEU A 214 -9.76 18.58 21.25
N LEU A 215 -10.50 17.46 21.21
CA LEU A 215 -11.63 17.18 22.10
C LEU A 215 -11.17 16.96 23.55
N SER A 216 -10.10 16.18 23.77
CA SER A 216 -9.61 15.86 25.11
C SER A 216 -8.97 17.05 25.83
N ASN A 217 -8.38 17.99 25.08
CA ASN A 217 -7.86 19.25 25.63
C ASN A 217 -8.94 20.33 25.80
N GLY A 218 -10.18 20.09 25.36
CA GLY A 218 -11.29 21.03 25.48
C GLY A 218 -11.20 22.26 24.57
N TRP A 219 -10.37 22.22 23.53
CA TRP A 219 -10.21 23.34 22.57
C TRP A 219 -11.34 23.39 21.54
N ILE A 220 -12.01 22.26 21.34
CA ILE A 220 -13.23 22.13 20.55
C ILE A 220 -14.37 21.65 21.44
N ARG A 221 -15.58 22.15 21.19
CA ARG A 221 -16.77 21.71 21.91
C ARG A 221 -17.06 20.25 21.59
N SER A 222 -17.21 19.42 22.61
CA SER A 222 -17.63 18.03 22.46
C SER A 222 -19.15 17.94 22.21
N TYR A 223 -19.52 17.11 21.24
CA TYR A 223 -20.88 16.64 20.99
C TYR A 223 -20.97 15.14 21.29
N GLY A 224 -20.51 14.76 22.49
CA GLY A 224 -20.29 13.35 22.84
C GLY A 224 -19.15 12.77 22.02
N CYS A 225 -19.44 11.70 21.28
CA CYS A 225 -18.51 11.00 20.39
C CYS A 225 -18.68 11.39 18.91
N ASP A 226 -19.52 12.38 18.60
CA ASP A 226 -19.69 12.89 17.24
C ASP A 226 -18.59 13.92 16.91
N SER A 227 -17.43 13.42 16.50
CA SER A 227 -16.33 14.29 16.05
C SER A 227 -16.63 15.01 14.74
N ILE A 228 -17.57 14.49 13.93
CA ILE A 228 -17.94 15.09 12.65
C ILE A 228 -18.69 16.39 12.89
N GLN A 229 -19.69 16.36 13.78
CA GLN A 229 -20.39 17.58 14.21
C GLN A 229 -19.45 18.57 14.90
N ALA A 230 -18.58 18.08 15.79
CA ALA A 230 -17.62 18.95 16.47
C ALA A 230 -16.74 19.69 15.46
N ALA A 231 -16.16 18.96 14.50
CA ALA A 231 -15.32 19.52 13.44
C ALA A 231 -16.09 20.50 12.55
N SER A 232 -17.30 20.15 12.12
CA SER A 232 -18.09 20.97 11.19
C SER A 232 -18.51 22.30 11.80
N GLU A 233 -18.77 22.36 13.11
CA GLU A 233 -19.12 23.62 13.79
C GLU A 233 -17.90 24.48 14.16
N TYR A 234 -16.71 23.87 14.23
CA TYR A 234 -15.48 24.55 14.66
C TYR A 234 -14.63 25.07 13.50
N PHE A 235 -14.46 24.27 12.45
CA PHE A 235 -13.71 24.66 11.24
C PHE A 235 -14.63 25.36 10.24
N SER A 236 -14.09 26.34 9.49
CA SER A 236 -14.90 27.08 8.52
C SER A 236 -15.18 26.26 7.26
N LYS A 237 -14.13 25.71 6.66
CA LYS A 237 -14.16 24.82 5.51
C LYS A 237 -13.06 23.78 5.65
N SER A 238 -13.31 22.57 5.16
CA SER A 238 -12.30 21.52 5.17
C SER A 238 -12.31 20.73 3.86
N CYS A 239 -11.27 19.94 3.64
CA CYS A 239 -11.36 18.77 2.78
C CYS A 239 -11.17 17.51 3.63
N VAL A 240 -12.24 16.73 3.74
CA VAL A 240 -12.30 15.47 4.49
C VAL A 240 -12.94 14.41 3.59
N PRO A 241 -12.13 13.77 2.72
CA PRO A 241 -12.63 12.73 1.82
C PRO A 241 -13.43 11.65 2.58
N GLY A 242 -14.66 11.41 2.14
CA GLY A 242 -15.61 10.48 2.75
C GLY A 242 -16.60 11.09 3.74
N ALA A 243 -16.50 12.37 4.10
CA ALA A 243 -17.40 13.00 5.08
C ALA A 243 -18.87 13.06 4.64
N LEU A 244 -19.14 13.05 3.33
CA LEU A 244 -20.50 12.99 2.76
C LEU A 244 -20.98 11.56 2.47
N SER A 245 -20.13 10.54 2.68
CA SER A 245 -20.52 9.15 2.45
C SER A 245 -21.37 8.65 3.62
N ASN A 246 -22.54 8.10 3.31
CA ASN A 246 -23.44 7.49 4.28
C ASN A 246 -22.81 6.27 5.01
N GLU A 247 -21.78 5.65 4.42
CA GLU A 247 -21.03 4.57 5.06
C GLU A 247 -20.29 5.07 6.31
N TYR A 248 -19.66 6.25 6.21
CA TYR A 248 -18.86 6.83 7.28
C TYR A 248 -19.67 7.80 8.15
N ASN A 249 -20.60 8.56 7.57
CA ASN A 249 -21.46 9.53 8.23
C ASN A 249 -22.95 9.26 7.88
N PRO A 250 -23.66 8.45 8.67
CA PRO A 250 -25.09 8.15 8.44
C PRO A 250 -26.03 9.29 8.87
N GLY A 251 -25.47 10.31 9.53
CA GLY A 251 -26.21 11.39 10.14
C GLY A 251 -26.48 12.53 9.18
N LEU A 252 -26.51 13.75 9.71
CA LEU A 252 -26.62 14.94 8.88
C LEU A 252 -25.33 15.13 8.06
N PRO A 253 -25.44 15.38 6.74
CA PRO A 253 -24.28 15.73 5.93
C PRO A 253 -23.81 17.14 6.31
N TYR A 254 -22.49 17.29 6.49
CA TYR A 254 -21.85 18.57 6.77
C TYR A 254 -21.02 18.98 5.56
N ASP A 255 -21.64 19.70 4.62
CA ASP A 255 -21.02 20.08 3.34
C ASP A 255 -19.72 20.88 3.50
N ASN A 256 -19.61 21.64 4.59
CA ASN A 256 -18.41 22.43 4.87
C ASN A 256 -17.16 21.58 5.06
N LEU A 257 -17.29 20.31 5.43
CA LEU A 257 -16.16 19.38 5.54
C LEU A 257 -15.58 18.96 4.18
N CYS A 258 -16.27 19.26 3.08
CA CYS A 258 -15.83 18.92 1.73
C CYS A 258 -15.59 20.15 0.83
N HIS A 259 -15.86 21.36 1.31
CA HIS A 259 -15.76 22.59 0.52
C HIS A 259 -14.38 22.88 -0.09
N LEU A 260 -13.29 22.36 0.50
CA LEU A 260 -11.94 22.53 -0.05
C LEU A 260 -11.52 21.38 -0.97
N CYS A 261 -12.30 20.30 -1.06
CA CYS A 261 -11.97 19.17 -1.91
C CYS A 261 -12.06 19.56 -3.40
N ARG A 262 -11.24 18.91 -4.23
CA ARG A 262 -11.03 19.32 -5.63
C ARG A 262 -11.75 18.41 -6.62
N GLY A 263 -12.07 17.17 -6.23
CA GLY A 263 -12.75 16.21 -7.08
C GLY A 263 -14.06 16.76 -7.65
N GLY A 264 -14.37 16.43 -8.92
CA GLY A 264 -15.62 16.82 -9.56
C GLY A 264 -16.64 15.69 -9.60
N SER A 265 -17.93 16.03 -9.62
CA SER A 265 -19.04 15.07 -9.80
C SER A 265 -18.93 13.89 -8.82
N TYR A 266 -18.95 12.64 -9.30
CA TYR A 266 -18.85 11.42 -8.46
C TYR A 266 -17.53 11.28 -7.69
N ARG A 267 -16.49 12.07 -8.03
CA ARG A 267 -15.20 12.08 -7.34
C ARG A 267 -15.16 13.07 -6.18
N TYR A 268 -16.10 14.02 -6.14
CA TYR A 268 -16.10 15.09 -5.14
C TYR A 268 -16.16 14.51 -3.73
N CYS A 269 -15.12 14.80 -2.95
CA CYS A 269 -14.99 14.37 -1.57
C CYS A 269 -15.09 12.84 -1.40
N LYS A 270 -14.71 12.08 -2.44
CA LYS A 270 -14.71 10.61 -2.38
C LYS A 270 -13.48 10.12 -1.63
N ARG A 271 -13.64 9.12 -0.77
CA ARG A 271 -12.55 8.53 0.03
C ARG A 271 -11.74 7.50 -0.77
N ASP A 272 -11.23 7.88 -1.93
CA ASP A 272 -10.35 7.05 -2.75
C ASP A 272 -9.43 7.92 -3.63
N ALA A 273 -8.51 7.31 -4.37
CA ALA A 273 -7.54 8.03 -5.21
C ALA A 273 -8.15 8.77 -6.41
N THR A 274 -9.48 8.84 -6.55
CA THR A 274 -10.13 9.69 -7.55
C THR A 274 -10.31 11.14 -7.09
N GLU A 275 -10.22 11.41 -5.79
CA GLU A 275 -10.15 12.75 -5.20
C GLU A 275 -8.67 13.19 -5.06
N ASP A 276 -8.32 14.34 -5.62
CA ASP A 276 -6.93 14.84 -5.66
C ASP A 276 -6.35 15.10 -4.25
N PHE A 277 -7.21 15.41 -3.28
CA PHE A 277 -6.81 15.70 -1.89
C PHE A 277 -6.99 14.50 -0.95
N TYR A 278 -7.23 13.29 -1.47
CA TYR A 278 -7.25 12.06 -0.69
C TYR A 278 -5.85 11.54 -0.35
N GLY A 279 -5.74 10.90 0.81
CA GLY A 279 -4.47 10.37 1.33
C GLY A 279 -3.58 11.45 1.91
N TYR A 280 -2.45 11.05 2.49
CA TYR A 280 -1.57 11.97 3.21
C TYR A 280 -0.91 12.97 2.26
N THR A 281 -0.48 12.50 1.08
CA THR A 281 0.01 13.37 0.01
C THR A 281 -1.06 14.36 -0.45
N GLY A 282 -2.31 13.92 -0.63
CA GLY A 282 -3.42 14.78 -1.03
C GLY A 282 -3.79 15.83 0.02
N ALA A 283 -3.74 15.48 1.31
CA ALA A 283 -3.96 16.42 2.40
C ALA A 283 -2.89 17.52 2.45
N PHE A 284 -1.62 17.16 2.21
CA PHE A 284 -0.56 18.15 2.09
C PHE A 284 -0.73 19.01 0.83
N ARG A 285 -1.13 18.43 -0.29
CA ARG A 285 -1.47 19.18 -1.52
C ARG A 285 -2.61 20.18 -1.28
N CYS A 286 -3.62 19.82 -0.50
CA CYS A 286 -4.68 20.73 -0.06
C CYS A 286 -4.15 21.94 0.74
N LEU A 287 -3.12 21.77 1.57
CA LEU A 287 -2.45 22.88 2.25
C LEU A 287 -1.73 23.78 1.25
N VAL A 288 -1.01 23.20 0.30
CA VAL A 288 -0.20 23.95 -0.68
C VAL A 288 -1.08 24.79 -1.62
N GLU A 289 -2.04 24.15 -2.30
CA GLU A 289 -2.83 24.75 -3.39
C GLU A 289 -4.35 24.79 -3.13
N GLY A 290 -4.85 24.05 -2.14
CA GLY A 290 -6.29 23.95 -1.84
C GLY A 290 -6.83 25.05 -0.92
N GLY A 291 -5.98 25.97 -0.47
CA GLY A 291 -6.36 27.07 0.42
C GLY A 291 -6.54 26.67 1.89
N GLY A 292 -6.10 25.47 2.29
CA GLY A 292 -6.05 25.09 3.70
C GLY A 292 -5.06 25.93 4.50
N ASN A 293 -5.33 26.16 5.79
CA ASN A 293 -4.39 26.77 6.74
C ASN A 293 -3.55 25.71 7.46
N VAL A 294 -4.11 24.52 7.69
CA VAL A 294 -3.44 23.41 8.38
C VAL A 294 -3.77 22.07 7.72
N ALA A 295 -2.77 21.21 7.60
CA ALA A 295 -2.94 19.81 7.22
C ALA A 295 -2.52 18.88 8.36
N PHE A 296 -3.34 17.87 8.63
CA PHE A 296 -3.00 16.81 9.58
C PHE A 296 -2.45 15.61 8.84
N VAL A 297 -1.14 15.37 8.97
CA VAL A 297 -0.40 14.40 8.15
C VAL A 297 0.62 13.61 8.97
N LYS A 298 1.34 12.70 8.32
CA LYS A 298 2.48 12.00 8.92
C LYS A 298 3.70 12.92 8.94
N HIS A 299 4.64 12.69 9.85
CA HIS A 299 5.90 13.43 9.88
C HIS A 299 6.71 13.31 8.59
N THR A 300 6.59 12.20 7.85
CA THR A 300 7.31 12.00 6.59
C THR A 300 6.69 12.74 5.40
N THR A 301 5.42 13.12 5.47
CA THR A 301 4.66 13.60 4.32
C THR A 301 5.26 14.86 3.71
N VAL A 302 5.71 15.83 4.51
CA VAL A 302 6.34 17.05 3.97
C VAL A 302 7.64 16.67 3.25
N PHE A 303 8.52 15.91 3.90
CA PHE A 303 9.79 15.48 3.35
C PHE A 303 9.68 14.65 2.08
N GLU A 304 8.56 14.00 1.80
CA GLU A 304 8.34 13.24 0.57
C GLU A 304 7.93 14.10 -0.62
N ASN A 305 7.42 15.30 -0.35
CA ASN A 305 6.76 16.14 -1.34
C ASN A 305 7.56 17.40 -1.70
N VAL A 306 8.45 17.87 -0.83
CA VAL A 306 9.21 19.13 -1.04
C VAL A 306 10.65 18.86 -1.51
N ASP A 307 11.42 19.94 -1.70
CA ASP A 307 12.85 19.91 -2.03
C ASP A 307 13.17 19.12 -3.31
N GLY A 308 12.26 19.20 -4.29
CA GLY A 308 12.41 18.56 -5.60
C GLY A 308 12.22 17.04 -5.61
N LYS A 309 11.82 16.41 -4.49
CA LYS A 309 11.53 14.97 -4.44
C LYS A 309 10.27 14.60 -5.22
N ARG A 310 9.21 15.43 -5.13
CA ARG A 310 8.03 15.29 -5.99
C ARG A 310 8.12 16.28 -7.15
N LYS A 311 7.98 15.75 -8.37
CA LYS A 311 8.13 16.52 -9.63
C LYS A 311 6.82 17.12 -10.15
N GLN A 312 5.70 16.79 -9.51
CA GLN A 312 4.39 17.30 -9.86
C GLN A 312 4.33 18.83 -9.71
N TRP A 313 3.55 19.48 -10.57
CA TRP A 313 3.53 20.95 -10.71
C TRP A 313 3.22 21.69 -9.40
N TRP A 314 2.34 21.14 -8.56
CA TRP A 314 1.90 21.75 -7.31
C TRP A 314 2.99 21.76 -6.23
N ALA A 315 3.96 20.83 -6.31
CA ALA A 315 5.04 20.66 -5.33
C ALA A 315 6.41 21.13 -5.86
N ARG A 316 6.52 21.47 -7.15
CA ARG A 316 7.81 21.74 -7.80
C ARG A 316 8.60 22.90 -7.18
N ASN A 317 7.89 23.90 -6.66
CA ASN A 317 8.47 25.12 -6.11
C ASN A 317 8.25 25.24 -4.60
N THR A 318 8.05 24.13 -3.90
CA THR A 318 7.91 24.12 -2.44
C THR A 318 9.16 23.57 -1.78
N LEU A 319 9.59 24.24 -0.71
CA LEU A 319 10.78 23.93 0.05
C LEU A 319 10.41 23.56 1.48
N SER A 320 11.25 22.76 2.14
CA SER A 320 10.99 22.32 3.52
C SER A 320 10.75 23.47 4.49
N TYR A 321 11.43 24.60 4.31
CA TYR A 321 11.31 25.77 5.20
C TYR A 321 10.05 26.60 4.97
N ASP A 322 9.29 26.37 3.89
CA ASP A 322 7.99 27.04 3.66
C ASP A 322 6.91 26.53 4.63
N PHE A 323 7.23 25.51 5.44
CA PHE A 323 6.31 24.83 6.34
C PHE A 323 6.87 24.72 7.75
N GLU A 324 5.96 24.75 8.73
CA GLU A 324 6.26 24.56 10.14
C GLU A 324 5.28 23.57 10.77
N LEU A 325 5.72 22.95 11.86
CA LEU A 325 4.86 22.12 12.69
C LEU A 325 4.17 22.98 13.74
N LEU A 326 2.87 22.74 13.95
CA LEU A 326 2.11 23.32 15.05
C LEU A 326 2.17 22.36 16.25
N CYS A 327 2.69 22.83 17.38
CA CYS A 327 3.00 21.99 18.52
C CYS A 327 1.87 21.94 19.56
N PRO A 328 1.76 20.84 20.33
CA PRO A 328 0.80 20.72 21.43
C PRO A 328 0.87 21.81 22.51
N ASP A 329 2.04 22.43 22.69
CA ASP A 329 2.28 23.50 23.65
C ASP A 329 1.89 24.90 23.12
N GLY A 330 1.37 24.99 21.89
CA GLY A 330 1.02 26.24 21.22
C GLY A 330 2.19 26.88 20.46
N THR A 331 3.39 26.31 20.53
CA THR A 331 4.55 26.81 19.78
C THR A 331 4.57 26.29 18.34
N ARG A 332 5.49 26.84 17.54
CA ARG A 332 5.79 26.40 16.18
C ARG A 332 7.27 26.06 16.05
N THR A 333 7.59 25.08 15.22
CA THR A 333 8.99 24.67 15.00
C THR A 333 9.20 24.11 13.59
N SER A 334 10.46 23.90 13.22
CA SER A 334 10.85 23.23 11.97
C SER A 334 10.22 21.84 11.86
N ILE A 335 9.96 21.40 10.63
CA ILE A 335 9.49 20.05 10.31
C ILE A 335 10.43 18.93 10.79
N ASP A 336 11.71 19.22 11.03
CA ASP A 336 12.70 18.27 11.57
C ASP A 336 12.43 17.87 13.03
N ASP A 337 11.73 18.72 13.79
CA ASP A 337 11.49 18.56 15.23
C ASP A 337 10.25 17.72 15.56
N TYR A 338 9.74 16.95 14.61
CA TYR A 338 8.50 16.16 14.74
C TYR A 338 8.46 15.24 15.97
N LYS A 339 9.61 14.76 16.45
CA LYS A 339 9.70 13.91 17.65
C LYS A 339 9.26 14.65 18.92
N ARG A 340 9.54 15.95 19.00
CA ARG A 340 9.13 16.84 20.09
C ARG A 340 7.77 17.46 19.83
N CYS A 341 7.48 17.78 18.56
CA CYS A 341 6.29 18.48 18.12
C CYS A 341 5.36 17.55 17.34
N SER A 342 4.62 16.70 18.04
CA SER A 342 3.61 15.80 17.47
C SER A 342 2.50 15.47 18.45
N MET A 343 1.35 15.01 17.95
CA MET A 343 0.18 14.63 18.76
C MET A 343 0.25 13.18 19.28
N GLY A 344 1.35 12.49 18.98
CA GLY A 344 1.57 11.09 19.32
C GLY A 344 1.93 10.24 18.11
N LYS A 345 2.07 8.94 18.37
CA LYS A 345 2.38 7.93 17.37
C LYS A 345 1.15 7.11 17.01
N VAL A 346 1.09 6.66 15.76
CA VAL A 346 0.06 5.75 15.24
C VAL A 346 0.75 4.61 14.49
N LYS A 347 0.19 3.41 14.55
CA LYS A 347 0.66 2.27 13.75
C LYS A 347 0.57 2.57 12.26
N ALA A 348 1.57 2.13 11.52
CA ALA A 348 1.59 2.20 10.07
C ALA A 348 0.42 1.42 9.44
N ASN A 349 0.18 1.64 8.16
CA ASN A 349 -0.83 0.90 7.43
C ASN A 349 -0.45 -0.59 7.42
N ALA A 350 -1.46 -1.44 7.32
CA ALA A 350 -1.26 -2.88 7.30
C ALA A 350 -2.13 -3.55 6.24
N VAL A 351 -1.61 -4.65 5.71
CA VAL A 351 -2.39 -5.62 4.94
C VAL A 351 -3.22 -6.42 5.92
N ILE A 352 -4.53 -6.42 5.72
CA ILE A 352 -5.49 -7.18 6.50
C ILE A 352 -5.97 -8.42 5.74
N THR A 353 -6.43 -9.43 6.46
CA THR A 353 -7.07 -10.63 5.91
C THR A 353 -8.10 -11.19 6.90
N ARG A 354 -8.76 -12.29 6.53
CA ARG A 354 -9.76 -12.97 7.36
C ARG A 354 -9.17 -13.44 8.69
N GLY A 355 -9.87 -13.13 9.78
CA GLY A 355 -9.59 -13.65 11.11
C GLY A 355 -10.78 -14.41 11.68
N GLY A 356 -10.81 -14.55 13.01
CA GLY A 356 -11.86 -15.26 13.73
C GLY A 356 -12.06 -16.70 13.22
N ASN A 357 -13.31 -17.09 12.99
CA ASN A 357 -13.67 -18.43 12.51
C ASN A 357 -13.24 -18.70 11.05
N ALA A 358 -12.98 -17.65 10.27
CA ALA A 358 -12.54 -17.74 8.88
C ALA A 358 -11.00 -17.65 8.75
N TYR A 359 -10.27 -17.61 9.86
CA TYR A 359 -8.81 -17.58 9.87
C TYR A 359 -8.23 -18.86 9.26
N ASN A 360 -7.32 -18.69 8.30
CA ASN A 360 -6.57 -19.79 7.71
C ASN A 360 -5.07 -19.51 7.77
N HIS A 361 -4.36 -20.26 8.62
CA HIS A 361 -2.91 -20.09 8.82
C HIS A 361 -2.11 -20.27 7.53
N THR A 362 -2.48 -21.26 6.70
CA THR A 362 -1.80 -21.57 5.44
C THR A 362 -1.95 -20.43 4.44
N GLU A 363 -3.13 -19.81 4.35
CA GLU A 363 -3.37 -18.62 3.54
C GLU A 363 -2.52 -17.45 4.01
N VAL A 364 -2.55 -17.13 5.30
CA VAL A 364 -1.78 -16.01 5.86
C VAL A 364 -0.27 -16.17 5.59
N MET A 365 0.27 -17.39 5.76
CA MET A 365 1.68 -17.66 5.45
C MET A 365 1.98 -17.56 3.96
N ALA A 366 1.13 -18.09 3.09
CA ALA A 366 1.30 -18.00 1.64
C ALA A 366 1.27 -16.54 1.16
N PHE A 367 0.31 -15.75 1.65
CA PHE A 367 0.20 -14.32 1.32
C PHE A 367 1.39 -13.53 1.86
N THR A 368 1.84 -13.83 3.09
CA THR A 368 3.06 -13.23 3.66
C THR A 368 4.25 -13.48 2.77
N ASN A 369 4.52 -14.74 2.41
CA ASN A 369 5.66 -15.10 1.57
C ASN A 369 5.57 -14.46 0.18
N LEU A 370 4.36 -14.37 -0.41
CA LEU A 370 4.15 -13.70 -1.69
C LEU A 370 4.56 -12.22 -1.63
N PHE A 371 4.09 -11.47 -0.63
CA PHE A 371 4.46 -10.06 -0.47
C PHE A 371 5.93 -9.87 -0.12
N MET A 372 6.52 -10.75 0.69
CA MET A 372 7.96 -10.71 1.02
C MET A 372 8.84 -10.96 -0.21
N ALA A 373 8.49 -11.94 -1.06
CA ALA A 373 9.18 -12.18 -2.32
C ALA A 373 8.96 -11.04 -3.33
N ALA A 374 7.73 -10.53 -3.41
CA ALA A 374 7.38 -9.41 -4.29
C ALA A 374 8.22 -8.17 -3.98
N GLN A 375 8.36 -7.80 -2.70
CA GLN A 375 9.15 -6.61 -2.34
C GLN A 375 10.66 -6.78 -2.60
N GLN A 376 11.20 -8.00 -2.53
CA GLN A 376 12.61 -8.23 -2.87
C GLN A 376 12.90 -7.95 -4.36
N LEU A 377 11.92 -8.23 -5.22
CA LEU A 377 12.02 -8.02 -6.66
C LEU A 377 11.63 -6.60 -7.07
N TYR A 378 10.56 -6.07 -6.48
CA TYR A 378 9.86 -4.86 -6.94
C TYR A 378 9.73 -3.76 -5.87
N GLY A 379 10.40 -3.90 -4.73
CA GLY A 379 10.39 -2.89 -3.65
C GLY A 379 11.34 -1.71 -3.87
N ARG A 380 12.20 -1.75 -4.91
CA ARG A 380 13.10 -0.63 -5.23
C ARG A 380 12.30 0.59 -5.66
N LYS A 381 12.68 1.77 -5.16
CA LYS A 381 12.06 3.07 -5.51
C LYS A 381 12.64 3.71 -6.79
N THR A 382 13.41 2.97 -7.57
CA THR A 382 13.95 3.48 -8.84
C THR A 382 12.84 3.45 -9.89
N ILE A 383 12.39 4.64 -10.29
CA ILE A 383 11.43 4.79 -11.38
C ILE A 383 12.15 4.43 -12.68
N ASP A 384 11.96 3.20 -13.13
CA ASP A 384 12.23 2.80 -14.51
C ASP A 384 10.88 2.52 -15.17
N GLU A 385 10.59 3.23 -16.26
CA GLU A 385 9.33 3.12 -17.01
C GLU A 385 9.03 1.69 -17.45
N PHE A 386 10.06 0.85 -17.55
CA PHE A 386 9.94 -0.54 -17.98
C PHE A 386 9.77 -1.54 -16.84
N THR A 387 9.86 -1.11 -15.58
CA THR A 387 9.75 -2.01 -14.42
C THR A 387 8.63 -1.63 -13.48
N PHE A 388 7.93 -2.65 -12.97
CA PHE A 388 6.91 -2.45 -11.95
C PHE A 388 7.57 -2.11 -10.61
N SER A 389 7.06 -1.09 -9.93
CA SER A 389 7.50 -0.68 -8.58
C SER A 389 6.33 -0.73 -7.60
N MET A 390 6.48 -1.44 -6.49
CA MET A 390 5.41 -1.64 -5.50
C MET A 390 5.09 -0.36 -4.72
N PHE A 391 6.11 0.33 -4.23
CA PHE A 391 6.00 1.49 -3.32
C PHE A 391 6.12 2.82 -4.06
N THR A 392 5.69 2.87 -5.31
CA THR A 392 5.67 4.11 -6.09
C THR A 392 4.38 4.20 -6.89
N SER A 393 3.82 5.40 -6.96
CA SER A 393 2.59 5.68 -7.67
C SER A 393 2.87 6.53 -8.92
N PRO A 394 2.26 6.22 -10.07
CA PRO A 394 2.40 7.02 -11.28
C PRO A 394 1.70 8.36 -11.14
N GLU A 395 2.28 9.42 -11.71
CA GLU A 395 1.63 10.72 -11.80
C GLU A 395 0.31 10.63 -12.60
N PRO A 396 -0.75 11.37 -12.21
CA PRO A 396 -0.80 12.37 -11.13
C PRO A 396 -1.11 11.80 -9.73
N TYR A 397 -1.23 10.49 -9.59
CA TYR A 397 -1.68 9.84 -8.35
C TYR A 397 -0.55 9.72 -7.32
N SER A 398 -0.94 9.43 -6.08
CA SER A 398 -0.06 9.16 -4.95
C SER A 398 -0.66 8.07 -4.08
N ASP A 399 0.19 7.35 -3.36
CA ASP A 399 -0.21 6.39 -2.33
C ASP A 399 -1.18 5.28 -2.82
N LEU A 400 -1.01 4.80 -4.05
CA LEU A 400 -1.85 3.73 -4.62
C LEU A 400 -1.48 2.37 -4.03
N ILE A 401 -2.44 1.67 -3.41
CA ILE A 401 -2.28 0.39 -2.68
C ILE A 401 -1.39 0.51 -1.44
N PHE A 402 -0.13 0.92 -1.63
CA PHE A 402 0.85 1.19 -0.59
C PHE A 402 1.25 2.66 -0.65
N GLN A 403 1.66 3.22 0.48
CA GLN A 403 2.17 4.59 0.50
C GLN A 403 3.48 4.71 -0.27
N ASP A 404 3.69 5.84 -0.92
CA ASP A 404 4.95 6.14 -1.62
C ASP A 404 6.12 6.24 -0.60
N ALA A 405 5.79 6.54 0.65
CA ALA A 405 6.67 6.52 1.82
C ALA A 405 7.28 5.15 2.12
N THR A 406 6.57 4.07 1.83
CA THR A 406 6.91 2.70 2.26
C THR A 406 8.31 2.30 1.78
N GLN A 407 9.18 1.95 2.72
CA GLN A 407 10.54 1.48 2.45
C GLN A 407 10.60 -0.04 2.31
N GLN A 408 9.82 -0.75 3.14
CA GLN A 408 9.70 -2.20 3.11
C GLN A 408 8.38 -2.64 3.77
N LEU A 409 8.04 -3.91 3.60
CA LEU A 409 6.96 -4.57 4.35
C LEU A 409 7.57 -5.46 5.43
N ALA A 410 6.93 -5.51 6.59
CA ALA A 410 7.30 -6.41 7.69
C ALA A 410 6.12 -7.30 8.09
N SER A 411 6.38 -8.56 8.44
CA SER A 411 5.37 -9.46 8.97
C SER A 411 4.99 -9.09 10.40
N ILE A 412 3.70 -9.15 10.74
CA ILE A 412 3.21 -8.93 12.10
C ILE A 412 3.19 -10.27 12.84
N ASP A 413 3.81 -10.29 14.02
CA ASP A 413 3.81 -11.45 14.93
C ASP A 413 2.38 -11.89 15.25
N SER A 414 2.15 -13.21 15.31
CA SER A 414 0.82 -13.78 15.57
C SER A 414 0.14 -13.24 16.83
N SER A 415 0.90 -12.90 17.87
CA SER A 415 0.38 -12.36 19.13
C SER A 415 -0.19 -10.94 18.98
N LEU A 416 0.27 -10.18 17.98
CA LEU A 416 -0.13 -8.80 17.73
C LEU A 416 -1.20 -8.67 16.65
N ARG A 417 -1.65 -9.77 16.03
CA ARG A 417 -2.59 -9.72 14.90
C ARG A 417 -4.03 -9.36 15.30
N HIS A 418 -4.37 -9.43 16.57
CA HIS A 418 -5.67 -8.93 17.01
C HIS A 418 -5.66 -7.39 16.93
N TYR A 419 -6.67 -6.79 16.31
CA TYR A 419 -6.65 -5.35 15.98
C TYR A 419 -6.41 -4.44 17.19
N SER A 420 -6.93 -4.79 18.37
CA SER A 420 -6.71 -4.00 19.60
C SER A 420 -5.27 -4.11 20.12
N GLU A 421 -4.63 -5.25 19.95
CA GLU A 421 -3.22 -5.48 20.32
C GLU A 421 -2.30 -4.76 19.35
N TRP A 422 -2.61 -4.82 18.04
CA TRP A 422 -1.88 -4.08 17.02
C TRP A 422 -1.92 -2.57 17.25
N LEU A 423 -3.12 -1.99 17.32
CA LEU A 423 -3.33 -0.54 17.39
C LEU A 423 -2.97 0.04 18.76
N GLY A 424 -3.05 -0.78 19.81
CA GLY A 424 -2.70 -0.40 21.17
C GLY A 424 -3.76 0.47 21.88
N PRO A 425 -3.69 0.54 23.23
CA PRO A 425 -4.75 1.09 24.06
C PRO A 425 -5.01 2.59 23.85
N ASN A 426 -3.97 3.36 23.51
CA ASN A 426 -4.10 4.80 23.28
C ASN A 426 -4.94 5.09 22.03
N PHE A 427 -4.69 4.37 20.94
CA PHE A 427 -5.47 4.50 19.71
C PHE A 427 -6.92 4.04 19.94
N MET A 428 -7.12 2.94 20.65
CA MET A 428 -8.45 2.45 21.01
C MET A 428 -9.26 3.48 21.81
N ARG A 429 -8.61 4.20 22.75
CA ARG A 429 -9.24 5.28 23.52
C ARG A 429 -9.57 6.48 22.62
N ALA A 430 -8.63 6.90 21.78
CA ALA A 430 -8.84 8.00 20.83
C ALA A 430 -10.02 7.71 19.90
N ARG A 431 -10.12 6.48 19.37
CA ARG A 431 -11.22 6.07 18.49
C ARG A 431 -12.59 6.19 19.16
N ARG A 432 -12.71 5.81 20.44
CA ARG A 432 -13.95 5.92 21.22
C ARG A 432 -14.38 7.36 21.50
N LEU A 433 -13.43 8.30 21.56
CA LEU A 433 -13.73 9.72 21.75
C LEU A 433 -14.29 10.39 20.49
N VAL A 434 -13.98 9.85 19.31
CA VAL A 434 -14.27 10.52 18.03
C VAL A 434 -15.32 9.81 17.17
N ASP A 435 -15.70 8.58 17.52
CA ASP A 435 -16.70 7.81 16.78
C ASP A 435 -17.63 7.07 17.74
N CYS A 436 -18.91 7.38 17.67
CA CYS A 436 -19.94 6.72 18.47
C CYS A 436 -20.14 5.24 18.15
N ARG A 437 -19.75 4.79 16.95
CA ARG A 437 -19.83 3.38 16.53
C ARG A 437 -18.65 2.55 17.06
N ALA A 438 -17.64 3.19 17.63
CA ALA A 438 -16.47 2.53 18.16
C ALA A 438 -16.75 1.66 19.39
N SER A 439 -17.85 1.92 20.11
CA SER A 439 -18.32 1.05 21.18
C SER A 439 -19.31 0.06 20.59
N GLY A 440 -19.10 -1.26 20.75
CA GLY A 440 -19.97 -2.33 20.22
C GLY A 440 -21.43 -2.32 20.70
N THR A 441 -21.87 -1.26 21.35
CA THR A 441 -23.28 -0.97 21.60
C THR A 441 -23.92 -0.52 20.30
N VAL A 442 -24.48 -1.48 19.55
CA VAL A 442 -25.54 -1.19 18.58
C VAL A 442 -26.63 -0.44 19.35
N SER A 443 -26.76 0.86 19.13
CA SER A 443 -27.93 1.61 19.55
C SER A 443 -29.11 1.03 18.78
N LEU A 444 -29.81 0.06 19.39
CA LEU A 444 -31.07 -0.43 18.88
C LEU A 444 -31.96 0.80 18.67
N PRO A 445 -32.51 1.03 17.46
CA PRO A 445 -33.42 2.14 17.25
C PRO A 445 -34.57 1.98 18.24
N LEU A 446 -34.96 3.08 18.91
CA LEU A 446 -36.02 3.10 19.93
C LEU A 446 -37.31 2.39 19.47
N GLY A 447 -37.57 2.33 18.17
CA GLY A 447 -38.70 1.61 17.57
C GLY A 447 -38.69 0.08 17.75
N ILE A 448 -37.53 -0.57 17.89
CA ILE A 448 -37.45 -2.02 18.12
C ILE A 448 -37.73 -2.35 19.60
N ILE A 449 -37.31 -1.48 20.52
CA ILE A 449 -37.59 -1.62 21.95
C ILE A 449 -39.09 -1.43 22.22
N THR A 450 -39.76 -0.50 21.54
CA THR A 450 -41.21 -0.31 21.68
C THR A 450 -42.02 -1.45 21.04
N MET A 451 -41.57 -2.05 19.94
CA MET A 451 -42.20 -3.26 19.38
C MET A 451 -42.04 -4.49 20.28
N LEU A 452 -40.86 -4.70 20.87
CA LEU A 452 -40.65 -5.81 21.81
C LEU A 452 -41.50 -5.65 23.07
N LEU A 453 -41.62 -4.43 23.59
CA LEU A 453 -42.49 -4.13 24.74
C LEU A 453 -43.97 -4.30 24.40
N SER A 454 -44.43 -3.92 23.21
CA SER A 454 -45.83 -4.09 22.82
C SER A 454 -46.21 -5.56 22.62
N VAL A 455 -45.33 -6.37 22.04
CA VAL A 455 -45.54 -7.83 21.87
C VAL A 455 -45.59 -8.53 23.24
N ILE A 456 -44.72 -8.15 24.18
CA ILE A 456 -44.73 -8.70 25.55
C ILE A 456 -46.02 -8.29 26.28
N LEU A 457 -46.47 -7.05 26.14
CA LEU A 457 -47.72 -6.59 26.75
C LEU A 457 -48.96 -7.28 26.16
N THR A 458 -48.98 -7.61 24.87
CA THR A 458 -50.09 -8.36 24.26
C THR A 458 -50.14 -9.82 24.68
N HIS A 459 -49.00 -10.43 25.02
CA HIS A 459 -48.94 -11.82 25.51
C HIS A 459 -49.18 -11.96 27.01
N LEU A 460 -49.19 -10.85 27.77
CA LEU A 460 -49.56 -10.82 29.19
C LEU A 460 -51.05 -10.54 29.43
N TRP A 461 -51.81 -10.24 28.36
CA TRP A 461 -53.25 -9.95 28.40
C TRP A 461 -54.13 -11.03 27.72
N LEU A 462 -53.50 -12.10 27.22
CA LEU A 462 -54.13 -13.36 26.81
C LEU A 462 -53.72 -14.44 27.81
#